data_AF-A0A959XYX4-F1
#
_entry.id   AF-A0A959XYX4-F1
#
_cell.length_a   1.000
_cell.length_b   1.000
_cell.length_c   1.000
_cell.angle_alpha   90.00
_cell.angle_beta   90.00
_cell.angle_gamma   90.00
#
_symmetry.space_group_name_H-M   'P 1'
#
loop_
_entity.id
_entity.type
_entity.pdbx_description
1 polymer ?
#
loop_
_entity_poly.entity_id
_entity_poly.type
_entity_poly.pdbx_seq_one_letter_code
_entity_poly.pdbx_strand_id
1 'polypeptide(L)'
;MKIRLTAIILFVLTNSILAQQSKEDSLFIRSIANEILTNGKVYDNLRVLTKDIGGRLAGSPGMVKAERWGIDLMKESGAENAWLQECMVPHWVR
;
A
#
# COMPACT_ATOMS: atom_id res chain seq x y z
N MET A 1 -41.75 31.51 13.68
CA MET A 1 -40.32 31.81 13.95
C MET A 1 -39.56 30.68 14.65
N LYS A 2 -40.08 30.06 15.72
CA LYS A 2 -39.36 29.03 16.51
C LYS A 2 -38.89 27.78 15.71
N ILE A 3 -39.69 27.30 14.74
CA ILE A 3 -39.34 26.15 13.88
C ILE A 3 -38.22 26.47 12.88
N ARG A 4 -38.15 27.71 12.38
CA ARG A 4 -37.05 28.13 11.48
C ARG A 4 -35.74 28.30 12.23
N LEU A 5 -35.80 28.79 13.47
CA LEU A 5 -34.62 28.97 14.32
C LEU A 5 -34.01 27.62 14.75
N THR A 6 -34.86 26.65 15.10
CA THR A 6 -34.42 25.29 15.45
C THR A 6 -33.82 24.54 14.26
N ALA A 7 -34.37 24.70 13.06
CA ALA A 7 -33.79 24.13 11.83
C ALA A 7 -32.40 24.71 11.50
N ILE A 8 -32.21 26.02 11.70
CA ILE A 8 -30.89 26.67 11.51
C ILE A 8 -29.88 26.17 12.53
N ILE A 9 -30.27 26.03 13.80
CA ILE A 9 -29.41 25.49 14.87
C ILE A 9 -29.01 24.04 14.56
N LEU A 10 -29.96 23.21 14.12
CA LEU A 10 -29.69 21.83 13.73
C LEU A 10 -28.72 21.74 12.54
N PHE A 11 -28.89 22.62 11.55
CA PHE A 11 -27.99 22.70 10.39
C PHE A 11 -26.56 23.14 10.77
N VAL A 12 -26.41 24.06 11.72
CA VAL A 12 -25.07 24.48 12.20
C VAL A 12 -24.39 23.38 13.02
N LEU A 13 -25.15 22.64 13.82
CA LEU A 13 -24.65 21.52 14.61
C LEU A 13 -24.14 20.36 13.74
N THR A 14 -24.82 20.03 12.63
CA THR A 14 -24.38 18.94 11.74
C THR A 14 -23.09 19.27 10.98
N ASN A 15 -22.89 20.54 10.59
CA ASN A 15 -21.65 20.96 9.93
C ASN A 15 -20.42 20.92 10.87
N SER A 16 -20.62 21.15 12.17
CA SER A 16 -19.53 21.09 13.16
C SER A 16 -19.01 19.67 13.38
N ILE A 17 -19.90 18.67 13.32
CA ILE A 17 -19.56 17.25 13.49
C ILE A 17 -18.74 16.72 12.30
N LEU A 18 -19.05 17.15 11.07
CA LEU A 18 -18.32 16.76 9.86
C LEU A 18 -16.87 17.29 9.83
N ALA A 19 -16.60 18.44 10.47
CA ALA A 19 -15.26 19.03 10.51
C ALA A 19 -14.26 18.25 11.40
N GLN A 20 -14.75 17.41 12.32
CA GLN A 20 -13.91 16.67 13.28
C GLN A 20 -13.22 15.42 12.70
N GLN A 21 -13.61 14.92 11.52
CA GLN A 21 -13.00 13.73 10.90
C GLN A 21 -11.52 13.92 10.53
N SER A 22 -11.11 15.14 10.17
CA SER A 22 -9.75 15.44 9.70
C SER A 22 -8.61 15.10 10.69
N LYS A 23 -8.90 15.13 12.00
CA LYS A 23 -7.90 14.87 13.04
C LYS A 23 -7.62 13.37 13.21
N GLU A 24 -8.65 12.54 13.10
CA GLU A 24 -8.53 11.09 13.20
C GLU A 24 -7.74 10.54 12.00
N ASP A 25 -8.06 11.00 10.79
CA ASP A 25 -7.33 10.66 9.56
C ASP A 25 -5.84 11.02 9.66
N SER A 26 -5.53 12.20 10.20
CA SER A 26 -4.14 12.64 10.37
C SER A 26 -3.36 11.73 11.33
N LEU A 27 -3.98 11.30 12.43
CA LEU A 27 -3.36 10.38 13.39
C LEU A 27 -3.15 8.99 12.79
N PHE A 28 -4.12 8.51 12.00
CA PHE A 28 -4.01 7.24 11.28
C PHE A 28 -2.89 7.26 10.22
N ILE A 29 -2.82 8.31 9.39
CA ILE A 29 -1.72 8.44 8.42
C ILE A 29 -0.36 8.51 9.13
N ARG A 30 -0.30 9.22 10.25
CA ARG A 30 0.92 9.31 11.07
C ARG A 30 1.32 7.95 11.63
N SER A 31 0.38 7.10 12.06
CA SER A 31 0.71 5.77 12.57
C SER A 31 1.29 4.88 11.47
N ILE A 32 0.73 4.92 10.26
CA ILE A 32 1.30 4.23 9.09
C ILE A 32 2.72 4.71 8.80
N ALA A 33 2.93 6.03 8.77
CA ALA A 33 4.26 6.60 8.53
C ALA A 33 5.28 6.18 9.59
N ASN A 34 4.89 6.22 10.87
CA ASN A 34 5.75 5.78 11.97
C ASN A 34 6.12 4.30 11.84
N GLU A 35 5.16 3.44 11.47
CA GLU A 35 5.40 2.02 11.28
C GLU A 35 6.39 1.77 10.14
N ILE A 36 6.19 2.41 8.99
CA ILE A 36 7.08 2.27 7.83
C ILE A 36 8.51 2.73 8.16
N LEU A 37 8.65 3.83 8.90
CA LEU A 37 9.97 4.39 9.22
C LEU A 37 10.69 3.67 10.37
N THR A 38 9.95 3.01 11.27
CA THR A 38 10.52 2.33 12.44
C THR A 38 10.76 0.85 12.17
N ASN A 39 9.82 0.19 11.50
CA ASN A 39 9.77 -1.27 11.32
C ASN A 39 9.80 -1.68 9.82
N GLY A 40 10.11 -0.74 8.93
CA GLY A 40 10.10 -0.98 7.49
C GLY A 40 11.10 -2.03 7.03
N LYS A 41 10.63 -3.01 6.24
CA LYS A 41 11.45 -4.09 5.65
C LYS A 41 11.98 -3.75 4.24
N VAL A 42 11.79 -2.51 3.77
CA VAL A 42 12.01 -2.13 2.36
C VAL A 42 13.46 -2.33 1.93
N TYR A 43 14.43 -1.97 2.78
CA TYR A 43 15.85 -2.11 2.45
C TYR A 43 16.31 -3.58 2.39
N ASP A 44 15.81 -4.42 3.29
CA ASP A 44 16.11 -5.86 3.28
C ASP A 44 15.51 -6.52 2.03
N ASN A 45 14.25 -6.21 1.72
CA ASN A 45 13.59 -6.68 0.50
C ASN A 45 14.33 -6.23 -0.77
N LEU A 46 14.77 -4.97 -0.81
CA LEU A 46 15.56 -4.43 -1.91
C LEU A 46 16.93 -5.13 -2.02
N ARG A 47 17.55 -5.47 -0.89
CA ARG A 47 18.80 -6.22 -0.86
C ARG A 47 18.62 -7.60 -1.49
N VAL A 48 17.56 -8.33 -1.14
CA VAL A 48 17.28 -9.64 -1.75
C VAL A 48 17.14 -9.53 -3.27
N LEU A 49 16.36 -8.54 -3.75
CA LEU A 49 16.18 -8.31 -5.19
C LEU A 49 17.47 -7.95 -5.93
N THR A 50 18.39 -7.22 -5.30
CA THR A 50 19.56 -6.65 -5.98
C THR A 50 20.84 -7.45 -5.77
N LYS A 51 20.98 -8.14 -4.64
CA LYS A 51 22.19 -8.88 -4.25
C LYS A 51 22.02 -10.38 -4.36
N ASP A 52 20.84 -10.91 -4.08
CA ASP A 52 20.60 -12.35 -4.11
C ASP A 52 20.02 -12.78 -5.46
N ILE A 53 18.99 -12.08 -5.96
CA ILE A 53 18.38 -12.37 -7.26
C ILE A 53 19.18 -11.71 -8.41
N GLY A 54 19.50 -10.42 -8.27
CA GLY A 54 20.31 -9.69 -9.24
C GLY A 54 19.54 -9.25 -10.50
N GLY A 55 20.18 -9.43 -11.67
CA GLY A 55 19.67 -8.98 -12.96
C GLY A 55 18.38 -9.71 -13.36
N ARG A 56 17.32 -8.95 -13.65
CA ARG A 56 15.94 -9.45 -13.86
C ARG A 56 15.33 -8.91 -15.15
N LEU A 57 16.07 -9.05 -16.25
CA LEU A 57 15.59 -8.68 -17.58
C LEU A 57 14.35 -9.53 -17.96
N ALA A 58 13.41 -8.95 -18.71
CA ALA A 58 12.25 -9.68 -19.20
C ALA A 58 12.67 -10.96 -19.96
N GLY A 59 11.98 -12.06 -19.69
CA GLY A 59 12.30 -13.39 -20.23
C GLY A 59 13.55 -14.06 -19.64
N SER A 60 14.31 -13.42 -18.74
CA SER A 60 15.51 -14.02 -18.14
C SER A 60 15.19 -14.94 -16.96
N PRO A 61 16.11 -15.85 -16.57
CA PRO A 61 15.95 -16.65 -15.36
C PRO A 61 15.82 -15.82 -14.07
N GLY A 62 16.43 -14.63 -14.03
CA GLY A 62 16.36 -13.73 -12.88
C GLY A 62 14.97 -13.10 -12.70
N MET A 63 14.25 -12.85 -13.80
CA MET A 63 12.85 -12.40 -13.74
C MET A 63 11.96 -13.47 -13.09
N VAL A 64 12.05 -14.73 -13.52
CA VAL A 64 11.24 -15.84 -12.96
C VAL A 64 11.54 -16.05 -11.47
N LYS A 65 12.80 -15.90 -11.04
CA LYS A 65 13.16 -15.92 -9.62
C LYS A 65 12.52 -14.76 -8.85
N ALA A 66 12.55 -13.54 -9.41
CA ALA A 66 11.95 -12.36 -8.80
C ALA A 66 10.42 -12.46 -8.69
N GLU A 67 9.75 -13.02 -9.71
CA GLU A 67 8.30 -13.25 -9.70
C GLU A 67 7.90 -14.20 -8.57
N ARG A 68 8.59 -15.34 -8.46
CA ARG A 68 8.36 -16.33 -7.39
C ARG A 68 8.60 -15.73 -6.00
N TRP A 69 9.73 -15.05 -5.83
CA TRP A 69 10.01 -14.37 -4.58
C TRP A 69 8.95 -13.30 -4.23
N GLY A 70 8.48 -12.54 -5.23
CA GLY A 70 7.47 -11.50 -5.03
C GLY A 70 6.12 -12.05 -4.60
N ILE A 71 5.66 -13.16 -5.19
CA ILE A 71 4.39 -13.78 -4.78
C ILE A 71 4.47 -14.36 -3.37
N ASP A 72 5.61 -14.97 -3.01
CA ASP A 72 5.81 -15.53 -1.67
C ASP A 72 5.86 -14.41 -0.63
N LEU A 73 6.62 -13.33 -0.90
CA LEU A 73 6.67 -12.15 -0.02
C LEU A 73 5.29 -11.50 0.18
N MET A 74 4.46 -11.41 -0.87
CA MET A 74 3.11 -10.86 -0.73
C MET A 74 2.24 -11.72 0.20
N LYS A 75 2.30 -13.05 0.07
CA LYS A 75 1.57 -13.98 0.94
C LYS A 75 2.06 -13.90 2.38
N GLU A 76 3.38 -13.89 2.59
CA GLU A 76 4.00 -13.73 3.91
C GLU A 76 3.67 -12.39 4.57
N SER A 77 3.47 -11.34 3.77
CA SER A 77 3.05 -10.01 4.24
C SER A 77 1.56 -9.93 4.61
N GLY A 78 0.81 -11.03 4.48
CA GLY A 78 -0.60 -11.12 4.86
C GLY A 78 -1.59 -10.74 3.75
N ALA A 79 -1.17 -10.70 2.48
CA ALA A 79 -2.10 -10.49 1.38
C ALA A 79 -3.06 -11.68 1.25
N GLU A 80 -4.37 -11.43 1.39
CA GLU A 80 -5.41 -12.46 1.26
C GLU A 80 -5.48 -13.01 -0.16
N ASN A 81 -5.40 -12.11 -1.15
CA ASN A 81 -5.53 -12.45 -2.56
C ASN A 81 -4.23 -12.10 -3.30
N ALA A 82 -3.41 -13.12 -3.55
CA ALA A 82 -2.16 -12.99 -4.28
C ALA A 82 -1.99 -14.14 -5.28
N TRP A 83 -1.83 -13.82 -6.56
CA TRP A 83 -1.60 -14.78 -7.65
C TRP A 83 -0.65 -14.21 -8.70
N LEU A 84 -0.09 -15.08 -9.52
CA LEU A 84 0.69 -14.69 -10.70
C LEU A 84 -0.25 -14.57 -11.90
N GLN A 85 -0.07 -13.51 -12.69
CA GLN A 85 -0.77 -13.35 -13.97
C GLN A 85 0.20 -13.62 -15.10
N GLU A 86 -0.16 -14.57 -15.98
CA GLU A 86 0.64 -14.91 -17.15
C GLU A 86 0.71 -13.73 -18.13
N CYS A 87 1.91 -13.46 -18.65
CA CYS A 87 2.16 -12.42 -19.63
C CYS A 87 3.22 -12.89 -20.63
N MET A 88 2.96 -12.70 -21.93
CA MET A 88 3.91 -13.02 -22.98
C MET A 88 4.98 -11.93 -23.05
N VAL A 89 6.25 -12.33 -22.92
CA VAL A 89 7.40 -11.42 -22.99
C VAL A 89 8.42 -11.90 -24.03
N PRO A 90 9.12 -10.99 -24.72
CA PRO A 90 10.22 -11.37 -25.59
C PRO A 90 11.39 -11.91 -24.76
N HIS A 91 12.00 -13.00 -25.22
CA HIS A 91 13.25 -13.51 -24.66
C HIS A 91 14.41 -13.09 -25.54
N TRP A 92 15.35 -12.33 -24.98
CA TRP A 92 16.49 -11.83 -25.72
C TRP A 92 17.80 -12.36 -25.14
N VAL A 93 18.66 -12.83 -26.04
CA VAL A 93 19.97 -13.41 -25.75
C VAL A 93 20.97 -12.65 -26.63
N ARG A 94 22.05 -12.16 -26.03
CA ARG A 94 23.20 -11.60 -26.75
C ARG A 94 24.25 -12.66 -26.99
#